data_AF-A0AAU6PZZ1-F1
#
_entry.id   AF-A0AAU6PZZ1-F1
#
_cell.length_a   1.000
_cell.length_b   1.000
_cell.length_c   1.000
_cell.angle_alpha   90.00
_cell.angle_beta   90.00
_cell.angle_gamma   90.00
#
_symmetry.space_group_name_H-M   'P 1'
#
loop_
_entity.id
_entity.type
_entity.pdbx_description
1 polymer ?
#
loop_
_entity_poly.entity_id
_entity_poly.type
_entity_poly.pdbx_seq_one_letter_code
_entity_poly.pdbx_strand_id
1 'polypeptide(L)'
;MIPPQLLRWGLAFAALGLAFLGALLVIRGGDFGWRLIVLGLPLSLLLALAGDALDASFSRVLAKRWRALLQFMQPWLWWLALSVALKIPVPLWPEGFPLLGLLSTAALFASALSFAAERVGWARAGAMALFACLTGLGVEVLGSQTGIPFGQYSYATSPPPTVLTVPLMVPLGWFAFPLAGLLLSGGRPWLAGLLIMLWDVGLEPLMTAQRYWLWSDPQPLWAGAPVQNFLGWWAVGTLIAWGMQRLSGERWAAVRTPGPSFALAYFTEAFFLPGGLLLVGRPLEAGVTLLAMLLGAALALGVGRR
;
A
#
# COMPACT_ATOMS: atom_id res chain seq x y z
N MET A 1 -22.48 4.70 32.81
CA MET A 1 -21.01 4.83 32.76
C MET A 1 -20.54 4.43 31.38
N ILE A 2 -19.70 5.24 30.72
CA ILE A 2 -19.15 4.90 29.39
C ILE A 2 -18.11 3.79 29.57
N PRO A 3 -18.18 2.68 28.82
CA PRO A 3 -17.17 1.63 28.89
C PRO A 3 -15.76 2.18 28.65
N PRO A 4 -14.74 1.77 29.42
CA PRO A 4 -13.37 2.30 29.30
C PRO A 4 -12.82 2.25 27.88
N GLN A 5 -13.10 1.16 27.15
CA GLN A 5 -12.68 1.03 25.76
C GLN A 5 -13.35 2.08 24.87
N LEU A 6 -14.67 2.27 24.98
CA LEU A 6 -15.40 3.26 24.19
C LEU A 6 -14.91 4.69 24.47
N LEU A 7 -14.61 5.01 25.73
CA LEU A 7 -14.02 6.30 26.09
C LEU A 7 -12.66 6.49 25.40
N ARG A 8 -11.79 5.49 25.50
CA ARG A 8 -10.46 5.51 24.89
C ARG A 8 -10.51 5.71 23.37
N TRP A 9 -11.33 4.91 22.68
CA TRP A 9 -11.50 4.99 21.24
C TRP A 9 -12.15 6.31 20.81
N GLY A 10 -13.18 6.78 21.54
CA GLY A 10 -13.86 8.03 21.25
C GLY A 10 -12.94 9.25 21.38
N LEU A 11 -12.12 9.29 22.43
CA LEU A 11 -11.13 10.35 22.64
C LEU A 11 -10.02 10.34 21.58
N ALA A 12 -9.49 9.16 21.26
CA ALA A 12 -8.51 9.01 20.19
C ALA A 12 -9.07 9.46 18.84
N PHE A 13 -10.31 9.07 18.52
CA PHE A 13 -11.00 9.45 17.29
C PHE A 13 -11.27 10.95 17.23
N ALA A 14 -11.68 11.58 18.33
CA ALA A 14 -11.87 13.02 18.42
C ALA A 14 -10.56 13.78 18.16
N ALA A 15 -9.44 13.33 18.76
CA ALA A 15 -8.12 13.92 18.53
C ALA A 15 -7.63 13.74 17.08
N LEU A 16 -7.89 12.57 16.48
CA LEU A 16 -7.62 12.34 15.06
C LEU A 16 -8.49 13.24 14.17
N GLY A 17 -9.75 13.47 14.55
CA GLY A 17 -10.67 14.40 13.90
C GLY A 17 -10.16 15.85 13.94
N LEU A 18 -9.53 16.28 15.04
CA LEU A 18 -8.86 17.58 15.11
C LEU A 18 -7.71 17.68 14.11
N ALA A 19 -6.88 16.64 13.99
CA ALA A 19 -5.81 16.62 13.00
C ALA A 19 -6.36 16.65 11.56
N PHE A 20 -7.43 15.90 11.29
CA PHE A 20 -8.09 15.90 9.98
C PHE A 20 -8.70 17.27 9.64
N LEU A 21 -9.37 17.91 10.60
CA LEU A 21 -9.85 19.29 10.44
C LEU A 21 -8.68 20.25 10.17
N GLY A 22 -7.57 20.07 10.89
CA GLY A 22 -6.33 20.80 10.65
C GLY A 22 -5.83 20.64 9.21
N ALA A 23 -5.80 19.42 8.68
CA ALA A 23 -5.42 19.15 7.30
C ALA A 23 -6.35 19.88 6.30
N LEU A 24 -7.67 19.84 6.52
CA LEU A 24 -8.62 20.56 5.68
C LEU A 24 -8.43 22.09 5.72
N LEU A 25 -8.03 22.64 6.87
CA LEU A 25 -7.71 24.07 7.00
C LEU A 25 -6.43 24.43 6.26
N VAL A 26 -5.37 23.62 6.38
CA VAL A 26 -4.11 23.83 5.64
C VAL A 26 -4.35 23.82 4.13
N ILE A 27 -5.14 22.86 3.62
CA ILE A 27 -5.50 22.77 2.20
C ILE A 27 -6.23 24.03 1.72
N ARG A 28 -6.97 24.72 2.61
CA ARG A 28 -7.65 26.00 2.32
C ARG A 28 -6.79 27.23 2.58
N GLY A 29 -5.48 27.08 2.80
CA GLY A 29 -4.54 28.18 3.04
C GLY A 29 -4.50 28.71 4.48
N GLY A 30 -5.05 27.97 5.44
CA GLY A 30 -5.08 28.36 6.85
C GLY A 30 -3.93 27.79 7.66
N ASP A 31 -2.96 28.62 8.05
CA ASP A 31 -1.78 28.22 8.84
C ASP A 31 -2.13 27.64 10.22
N PHE A 32 -3.27 28.02 10.80
CA PHE A 32 -3.74 27.48 12.07
C PHE A 32 -3.96 25.96 12.00
N GLY A 33 -4.25 25.42 10.81
CA GLY A 33 -4.43 23.99 10.60
C GLY A 33 -3.21 23.16 11.02
N TRP A 34 -2.00 23.69 10.85
CA TRP A 34 -0.78 23.03 11.30
C TRP A 34 -0.75 22.81 12.81
N ARG A 35 -1.26 23.76 13.61
CA ARG A 35 -1.33 23.61 15.07
C ARG A 35 -2.28 22.49 15.48
N LEU A 36 -3.40 22.36 14.78
CA LEU A 36 -4.37 21.27 15.01
C LEU A 36 -3.77 19.91 14.64
N ILE A 37 -2.95 19.84 13.59
CA ILE A 37 -2.24 18.61 13.20
C ILE A 37 -1.19 18.23 14.25
N VAL A 38 -0.30 19.17 14.61
CA VAL A 38 0.78 18.94 15.58
C VAL A 38 0.24 18.54 16.95
N LEU A 39 -0.94 19.04 17.33
CA LEU A 39 -1.60 18.63 18.57
C LEU A 39 -2.37 17.31 18.40
N GLY A 40 -3.24 17.23 17.40
CA GLY A 40 -4.21 16.15 17.25
C GLY A 40 -3.59 14.80 16.94
N LEU A 41 -2.56 14.73 16.09
CA LEU A 41 -1.92 13.46 15.71
C LEU A 41 -1.24 12.78 16.91
N PRO A 42 -0.30 13.42 17.63
CA PRO A 42 0.30 12.80 18.82
C PRO A 42 -0.73 12.50 19.89
N LEU A 43 -1.68 13.41 20.12
CA LEU A 43 -2.73 13.22 21.11
C LEU A 43 -3.61 12.01 20.79
N SER A 44 -3.92 11.76 19.51
CA SER A 44 -4.69 10.58 19.12
C SER A 44 -4.00 9.27 19.50
N LEU A 45 -2.68 9.17 19.32
CA LEU A 45 -1.91 7.99 19.72
C LEU A 45 -1.87 7.82 21.24
N LEU A 46 -1.61 8.92 21.96
CA LEU A 46 -1.57 8.91 23.43
C LEU A 46 -2.92 8.47 24.02
N LEU A 47 -4.01 8.99 23.48
CA LEU A 47 -5.38 8.66 23.89
C LEU A 47 -5.78 7.25 23.44
N ALA A 48 -5.32 6.77 22.28
CA ALA A 48 -5.57 5.39 21.86
C ALA A 48 -4.92 4.38 22.83
N LEU A 49 -3.79 4.76 23.44
CA LEU A 49 -3.09 3.92 24.41
C LEU A 49 -3.62 4.09 25.83
N ALA A 50 -3.95 5.30 26.28
CA ALA A 50 -4.22 5.58 27.70
C ALA A 50 -5.45 6.48 27.97
N GLY A 51 -6.30 6.72 26.98
CA GLY A 51 -7.48 7.58 27.11
C GLY A 51 -8.56 7.08 28.09
N ASP A 52 -8.46 5.85 28.57
CA ASP A 52 -9.28 5.29 29.64
C ASP A 52 -8.69 5.49 31.06
N ALA A 53 -7.51 6.11 31.15
CA ALA A 53 -6.78 6.34 32.40
C ALA A 53 -6.31 7.80 32.49
N LEU A 54 -7.24 8.75 32.42
CA LEU A 54 -6.96 10.20 32.43
C LEU A 54 -6.66 10.78 33.83
N ASP A 55 -6.40 9.92 34.80
CA ASP A 55 -6.06 10.30 36.17
C ASP A 55 -4.53 10.25 36.40
N ALA A 56 -4.11 10.25 37.66
CA ALA A 56 -2.70 10.16 38.04
C ALA A 56 -1.98 8.89 37.52
N SER A 57 -2.72 7.87 37.05
CA SER A 57 -2.15 6.64 36.49
C SER A 57 -1.81 6.73 34.99
N PHE A 58 -2.17 7.82 34.30
CA PHE A 58 -2.01 7.98 32.85
C PHE A 58 -0.63 7.56 32.33
N SER A 59 0.44 8.13 32.90
CA SER A 59 1.82 7.88 32.46
C SER A 59 2.22 6.41 32.65
N ARG A 60 1.77 5.77 33.73
CA ARG A 60 2.04 4.36 34.03
C ARG A 60 1.31 3.44 33.05
N VAL A 61 0.03 3.72 32.77
CA VAL A 61 -0.78 2.96 31.81
C VAL A 61 -0.23 3.11 30.39
N LEU A 62 0.08 4.34 29.98
CA LEU A 62 0.70 4.65 28.70
C LEU A 62 2.01 3.88 28.53
N ALA A 63 2.93 3.96 29.49
CA ALA A 63 4.22 3.27 29.40
C ALA A 63 4.05 1.74 29.36
N LYS A 64 3.12 1.17 30.15
CA LYS A 64 2.85 -0.27 30.14
C LYS A 64 2.31 -0.73 28.78
N ARG A 65 1.34 -0.02 28.22
CA ARG A 65 0.71 -0.38 26.93
C ARG A 65 1.60 -0.10 25.74
N TRP A 66 2.44 0.94 25.81
CA TRP A 66 3.47 1.21 24.81
C TRP A 66 4.50 0.07 24.75
N ARG A 67 5.01 -0.39 25.90
CA ARG A 67 5.92 -1.55 25.95
C ARG A 67 5.25 -2.82 25.43
N ALA A 68 4.00 -3.05 25.79
CA ALA A 68 3.23 -4.17 25.26
C ALA A 68 3.10 -4.08 23.73
N LEU A 69 2.78 -2.90 23.18
CA LEU A 69 2.72 -2.67 21.74
C LEU A 69 4.05 -3.02 21.07
N LEU A 70 5.17 -2.51 21.58
CA LEU A 70 6.51 -2.82 21.06
C LEU A 70 6.85 -4.31 21.12
N GLN A 71 6.39 -5.03 22.15
CA GLN A 71 6.65 -6.45 22.33
C GLN A 71 5.78 -7.35 21.45
N PHE A 72 4.53 -6.97 21.21
CA PHE A 72 3.57 -7.79 20.46
C PHE A 72 3.48 -7.42 18.97
N MET A 73 3.94 -6.23 18.56
CA MET A 73 3.98 -5.86 17.16
C MET A 73 5.14 -6.56 16.43
N GLN A 74 4.77 -7.40 15.46
CA GLN A 74 5.72 -8.02 14.55
C GLN A 74 6.48 -6.95 13.74
N PRO A 75 7.79 -7.13 13.48
CA PRO A 75 8.61 -6.15 12.74
C PRO A 75 8.00 -5.64 11.44
N TRP A 76 7.38 -6.50 10.64
CA TRP A 76 6.76 -6.10 9.38
C TRP A 76 5.58 -5.12 9.57
N LEU A 77 4.83 -5.20 10.67
CA LEU A 77 3.73 -4.28 10.92
C LEU A 77 4.21 -2.84 11.14
N TRP A 78 5.41 -2.64 11.70
CA TRP A 78 6.01 -1.31 11.83
C TRP A 78 6.34 -0.72 10.47
N TRP A 79 6.87 -1.54 9.56
CA TRP A 79 7.13 -1.13 8.18
C TRP A 79 5.83 -0.81 7.42
N LEU A 80 4.79 -1.62 7.60
CA LEU A 80 3.47 -1.34 7.03
C LEU A 80 2.89 -0.04 7.59
N ALA A 81 2.96 0.18 8.91
CA ALA A 81 2.53 1.41 9.55
C ALA A 81 3.30 2.64 9.05
N LEU A 82 4.62 2.51 8.83
CA LEU A 82 5.44 3.54 8.21
C LEU A 82 5.00 3.84 6.77
N SER A 83 4.73 2.80 5.96
CA SER A 83 4.23 2.99 4.59
C SER A 83 2.89 3.74 4.56
N VAL A 84 2.03 3.52 5.56
CA VAL A 84 0.77 4.25 5.74
C VAL A 84 1.04 5.69 6.17
N ALA A 85 1.89 5.88 7.18
CA ALA A 85 2.21 7.20 7.71
C ALA A 85 2.81 8.12 6.64
N LEU A 86 3.62 7.59 5.73
CA LEU A 86 4.23 8.34 4.63
C LEU A 86 3.23 8.82 3.57
N LYS A 87 2.04 8.21 3.48
CA LYS A 87 0.97 8.66 2.58
C LYS A 87 0.16 9.82 3.14
N ILE A 88 0.13 9.99 4.47
CA ILE A 88 -0.70 11.00 5.16
C ILE A 88 -0.32 12.45 4.77
N PRO A 89 0.97 12.83 4.66
CA PRO A 89 1.36 14.20 4.31
C PRO A 89 1.13 14.57 2.84
N VAL A 90 0.92 13.61 1.93
CA VAL A 90 0.84 13.84 0.49
C VAL A 90 -0.14 14.95 0.09
N PRO A 91 -1.37 15.02 0.63
CA PRO A 91 -2.32 16.09 0.30
C PRO A 91 -1.90 17.48 0.81
N LEU A 92 -1.01 17.52 1.81
CA LEU A 92 -0.50 18.76 2.42
C LEU A 92 0.82 19.22 1.78
N TRP A 93 1.54 18.31 1.14
CA TRP A 93 2.80 18.58 0.46
C TRP A 93 2.88 17.84 -0.89
N PRO A 94 2.14 18.30 -1.91
CA PRO A 94 2.09 17.65 -3.22
C PRO A 94 3.46 17.56 -3.91
N GLU A 95 4.32 18.56 -3.74
CA GLU A 95 5.68 18.58 -4.29
C GLU A 95 6.57 17.47 -3.70
N GLY A 96 6.24 17.02 -2.48
CA GLY A 96 6.90 15.90 -1.81
C GLY A 96 6.44 14.53 -2.31
N PHE A 97 5.43 14.44 -3.18
CA PHE A 97 4.85 13.18 -3.63
C PHE A 97 5.88 12.17 -4.19
N PRO A 98 6.88 12.56 -5.01
CA PRO A 98 7.90 11.63 -5.47
C PRO A 98 8.70 10.96 -4.35
N LEU A 99 9.16 11.75 -3.39
CA LEU A 99 9.94 11.26 -2.27
C LEU A 99 9.07 10.40 -1.33
N LEU A 100 7.89 10.91 -0.95
CA LEU A 100 6.97 10.20 -0.07
C LEU A 100 6.47 8.90 -0.69
N GLY A 101 6.17 8.89 -1.98
CA GLY A 101 5.78 7.70 -2.75
C GLY A 101 6.89 6.65 -2.76
N LEU A 102 8.12 7.05 -3.07
CA LEU A 102 9.28 6.15 -3.02
C LEU A 102 9.49 5.56 -1.62
N LEU A 103 9.51 6.40 -0.58
CA LEU A 103 9.73 5.97 0.79
C LEU A 103 8.58 5.07 1.27
N SER A 104 7.33 5.38 0.91
CA SER A 104 6.17 4.54 1.21
C SER A 104 6.31 3.17 0.57
N THR A 105 6.67 3.11 -0.71
CA THR A 105 6.85 1.84 -1.44
C THR A 105 8.06 1.05 -0.92
N ALA A 106 9.15 1.72 -0.54
CA ALA A 106 10.29 1.09 0.10
C ALA A 106 9.95 0.51 1.49
N ALA A 107 9.16 1.23 2.30
CA ALA A 107 8.65 0.72 3.57
C ALA A 107 7.69 -0.46 3.35
N LEU A 108 6.83 -0.42 2.33
CA LEU A 108 5.95 -1.52 1.97
C LEU A 108 6.76 -2.76 1.51
N PHE A 109 7.81 -2.57 0.74
CA PHE A 109 8.77 -3.62 0.36
C PHE A 109 9.46 -4.22 1.59
N ALA A 110 9.97 -3.39 2.50
CA ALA A 110 10.60 -3.85 3.75
C ALA A 110 9.61 -4.64 4.63
N SER A 111 8.35 -4.22 4.67
CA SER A 111 7.27 -4.97 5.31
C SER A 111 7.06 -6.34 4.66
N ALA A 112 6.92 -6.38 3.34
CA ALA A 112 6.75 -7.62 2.59
C ALA A 112 7.92 -8.59 2.82
N LEU A 113 9.15 -8.07 2.79
CA LEU A 113 10.37 -8.85 2.96
C LEU A 113 10.49 -9.40 4.38
N SER A 114 10.22 -8.58 5.40
CA SER A 114 10.24 -8.98 6.80
C SER A 114 9.16 -10.05 7.07
N PHE A 115 7.95 -9.85 6.55
CA PHE A 115 6.87 -10.84 6.64
C PHE A 115 7.28 -12.16 5.99
N ALA A 116 7.79 -12.12 4.76
CA ALA A 116 8.24 -13.32 4.06
C ALA A 116 9.38 -14.02 4.82
N ALA A 117 10.35 -13.26 5.34
CA ALA A 117 11.47 -13.80 6.10
C ALA A 117 11.03 -14.52 7.39
N GLU A 118 10.03 -13.98 8.10
CA GLU A 118 9.42 -14.65 9.26
C GLU A 118 8.77 -16.00 8.91
N ARG A 119 8.30 -16.19 7.66
CA ARG A 119 7.60 -17.43 7.25
C ARG A 119 8.50 -18.46 6.59
N VAL A 120 9.43 -18.01 5.75
CA VAL A 120 10.25 -18.91 4.91
C VAL A 120 11.76 -18.78 5.14
N GLY A 121 12.18 -17.85 6.00
CA GLY A 121 13.58 -17.52 6.27
C GLY A 121 14.15 -16.47 5.30
N TRP A 122 15.15 -15.72 5.76
CA TRP A 122 15.77 -14.60 5.01
C TRP A 122 16.30 -14.99 3.63
N ALA A 123 16.91 -16.18 3.48
CA ALA A 123 17.45 -16.62 2.20
C ALA A 123 16.36 -16.78 1.12
N ARG A 124 15.24 -17.44 1.46
CA ARG A 124 14.13 -17.63 0.52
C ARG A 124 13.35 -16.33 0.28
N ALA A 125 13.14 -15.54 1.33
CA ALA A 125 12.51 -14.23 1.20
C ALA A 125 13.32 -13.29 0.29
N GLY A 126 14.65 -13.28 0.43
CA GLY A 126 15.56 -12.55 -0.45
C GLY A 126 15.51 -13.06 -1.89
N ALA A 127 15.47 -14.39 -2.10
CA ALA A 127 15.32 -14.96 -3.45
C ALA A 127 13.98 -14.58 -4.10
N MET A 128 12.87 -14.61 -3.34
CA MET A 128 11.55 -14.17 -3.82
C MET A 128 11.57 -12.69 -4.21
N ALA A 129 12.15 -11.83 -3.37
CA ALA A 129 12.25 -10.40 -3.62
C ALA A 129 13.13 -10.09 -4.84
N LEU A 130 14.30 -10.74 -4.94
CA LEU A 130 15.19 -10.57 -6.09
C LEU A 130 14.52 -11.02 -7.38
N PHE A 131 13.88 -12.19 -7.38
CA PHE A 131 13.14 -12.71 -8.53
C PHE A 131 12.04 -11.74 -8.98
N ALA A 132 11.23 -11.26 -8.03
CA ALA A 132 10.13 -10.35 -8.32
C ALA A 132 10.63 -8.99 -8.85
N CYS A 133 11.63 -8.38 -8.20
CA CYS A 133 12.20 -7.10 -8.62
C CYS A 133 12.87 -7.19 -9.99
N LEU A 134 13.64 -8.24 -10.27
CA LEU A 134 14.32 -8.41 -11.56
C LEU A 134 13.33 -8.74 -12.68
N THR A 135 12.33 -9.56 -12.41
CA THR A 135 11.27 -9.87 -13.40
C THR A 135 10.47 -8.60 -13.72
N GLY A 136 10.04 -7.87 -12.68
CA GLY A 136 9.35 -6.59 -12.81
C GLY A 136 10.16 -5.56 -13.58
N LEU A 137 11.41 -5.32 -13.18
CA LEU A 137 12.31 -4.41 -13.91
C LEU A 137 12.49 -4.84 -15.37
N GLY A 138 12.70 -6.14 -15.62
CA GLY A 138 12.88 -6.68 -16.96
C GLY A 138 11.69 -6.43 -17.87
N VAL A 139 10.46 -6.67 -17.39
CA VAL A 139 9.25 -6.42 -18.20
C VAL A 139 8.95 -4.94 -18.38
N GLU A 140 9.34 -4.08 -17.43
CA GLU A 140 9.17 -2.62 -17.53
C GLU A 140 10.15 -2.00 -18.52
N VAL A 141 11.40 -2.46 -18.51
CA VAL A 141 12.41 -2.07 -19.51
C VAL A 141 12.00 -2.56 -20.89
N LEU A 142 11.51 -3.80 -21.00
CA LEU A 142 11.00 -4.33 -22.26
C LEU A 142 9.77 -3.56 -22.75
N GLY A 143 8.81 -3.30 -21.86
CA GLY A 143 7.56 -2.60 -22.14
C GLY A 143 7.78 -1.19 -22.62
N SER A 144 8.59 -0.41 -21.90
CA SER A 144 8.90 0.97 -22.26
C SER A 144 9.68 1.13 -23.58
N GLN A 145 10.35 0.08 -24.06
CA GLN A 145 11.09 0.11 -25.33
C GLN A 145 10.31 -0.47 -26.51
N THR A 146 9.51 -1.53 -26.28
CA THR A 146 8.89 -2.33 -27.35
C THR A 146 7.37 -2.23 -27.38
N GLY A 147 6.77 -1.72 -26.30
CA GLY A 147 5.33 -1.75 -26.07
C GLY A 147 4.78 -3.08 -25.57
N ILE A 148 5.61 -4.11 -25.35
CA ILE A 148 5.18 -5.42 -24.84
C ILE A 148 5.76 -5.62 -23.42
N PRO A 149 4.94 -5.95 -22.40
CA PRO A 149 3.56 -6.44 -22.48
C PRO A 149 2.47 -5.38 -22.31
N PHE A 150 2.78 -4.13 -22.02
CA PHE A 150 1.79 -3.16 -21.49
C PHE A 150 1.12 -2.24 -22.52
N GLY A 151 1.64 -2.12 -23.73
CA GLY A 151 1.26 -1.09 -24.70
C GLY A 151 2.35 -0.02 -24.83
N GLN A 152 2.16 1.00 -25.68
CA GLN A 152 3.18 2.03 -25.90
C GLN A 152 3.15 3.14 -24.83
N TYR A 153 4.22 3.26 -24.06
CA TYR A 153 4.39 4.28 -23.01
C TYR A 153 5.85 4.66 -22.79
N SER A 154 6.08 5.77 -22.08
CA SER A 154 7.43 6.24 -21.71
C SER A 154 7.49 6.75 -20.27
N TYR A 155 8.60 6.46 -19.59
CA TYR A 155 8.95 7.02 -18.28
C TYR A 155 9.73 8.36 -18.37
N ALA A 156 9.69 9.06 -19.52
CA ALA A 156 10.53 10.25 -19.77
C ALA A 156 10.45 11.35 -18.69
N THR A 157 9.31 11.48 -18.01
CA THR A 157 9.07 12.49 -16.96
C THR A 157 9.03 11.92 -15.56
N SER A 158 9.40 10.65 -15.38
CA SER A 158 9.43 10.01 -14.07
C SER A 158 10.45 10.63 -13.13
N PRO A 159 10.11 10.80 -11.84
CA PRO A 159 11.06 11.32 -10.88
C PRO A 159 12.17 10.30 -10.55
N PRO A 160 13.41 10.77 -10.32
CA PRO A 160 14.49 9.91 -9.84
C PRO A 160 14.21 9.39 -8.41
N PRO A 161 14.88 8.30 -7.99
CA PRO A 161 15.89 7.53 -8.73
C PRO A 161 15.26 6.53 -9.71
N THR A 162 15.91 6.36 -10.87
CA THR A 162 15.52 5.40 -11.91
C THR A 162 16.60 4.35 -12.11
N VAL A 163 16.21 3.12 -12.46
CA VAL A 163 17.07 2.02 -12.90
C VAL A 163 16.72 1.71 -14.35
N LEU A 164 17.65 1.88 -15.28
CA LEU A 164 17.41 1.66 -16.72
C LEU A 164 16.15 2.39 -17.23
N THR A 165 15.97 3.66 -16.84
CA THR A 165 14.81 4.53 -17.09
C THR A 165 13.53 4.22 -16.29
N VAL A 166 13.44 3.06 -15.64
CA VAL A 166 12.28 2.68 -14.83
C VAL A 166 12.42 3.25 -13.42
N PRO A 167 11.39 3.90 -12.84
CA PRO A 167 11.44 4.40 -11.47
C PRO A 167 11.72 3.28 -10.46
N LEU A 168 12.63 3.50 -9.51
CA LEU A 168 13.02 2.48 -8.53
C LEU A 168 11.83 1.95 -7.72
N MET A 169 10.80 2.77 -7.50
CA MET A 169 9.59 2.34 -6.79
C MET A 169 8.83 1.21 -7.52
N VAL A 170 8.91 1.12 -8.85
CA VAL A 170 8.16 0.14 -9.64
C VAL A 170 8.67 -1.29 -9.39
N PRO A 171 9.97 -1.61 -9.52
CA PRO A 171 10.50 -2.92 -9.13
C PRO A 171 10.20 -3.31 -7.68
N LEU A 172 10.20 -2.36 -6.74
CA LEU A 172 9.87 -2.62 -5.33
C LEU A 172 8.40 -3.03 -5.17
N GLY A 173 7.49 -2.38 -5.89
CA GLY A 173 6.07 -2.73 -5.94
C GLY A 173 5.82 -4.13 -6.49
N TRP A 174 6.59 -4.54 -7.50
CA TRP A 174 6.53 -5.88 -8.11
C TRP A 174 6.83 -7.03 -7.15
N PHE A 175 7.37 -6.78 -5.95
CA PHE A 175 7.46 -7.80 -4.89
C PHE A 175 6.30 -7.73 -3.89
N ALA A 176 6.00 -6.54 -3.38
CA ALA A 176 5.05 -6.38 -2.29
C ALA A 176 3.61 -6.71 -2.71
N PHE A 177 3.17 -6.24 -3.88
CA PHE A 177 1.78 -6.43 -4.33
C PHE A 177 1.45 -7.89 -4.68
N PRO A 178 2.30 -8.62 -5.44
CA PRO A 178 2.07 -10.05 -5.63
C PRO A 178 2.09 -10.84 -4.33
N LEU A 179 2.92 -10.47 -3.34
CA LEU A 179 2.90 -11.13 -2.04
C LEU A 179 1.55 -10.95 -1.33
N ALA A 180 1.06 -9.71 -1.25
CA ALA A 180 -0.24 -9.40 -0.63
C ALA A 180 -1.39 -10.12 -1.36
N GLY A 181 -1.39 -10.10 -2.70
CA GLY A 181 -2.37 -10.80 -3.52
C GLY A 181 -2.31 -12.32 -3.37
N LEU A 182 -1.12 -12.91 -3.28
CA LEU A 182 -0.93 -14.35 -3.07
C LEU A 182 -1.46 -14.80 -1.71
N LEU A 183 -1.27 -13.99 -0.66
CA LEU A 183 -1.83 -14.25 0.66
C LEU A 183 -3.35 -14.10 0.69
N LEU A 184 -3.90 -13.07 0.03
CA LEU A 184 -5.35 -12.84 -0.02
C LEU A 184 -6.09 -13.90 -0.85
N SER A 185 -5.45 -14.42 -1.90
CA SER A 185 -6.01 -15.45 -2.80
C SER A 185 -5.88 -16.88 -2.30
N GLY A 186 -5.32 -17.09 -1.12
CA GLY A 186 -5.08 -18.44 -0.58
C GLY A 186 -4.03 -19.21 -1.38
N GLY A 187 -3.02 -18.52 -1.93
CA GLY A 187 -1.93 -19.14 -2.67
C GLY A 187 -2.24 -19.44 -4.13
N ARG A 188 -3.20 -18.75 -4.76
CA ARG A 188 -3.58 -18.96 -6.17
C ARG A 188 -2.98 -17.84 -7.05
N PRO A 189 -1.90 -18.10 -7.80
CA PRO A 189 -1.17 -17.05 -8.51
C PRO A 189 -2.01 -16.23 -9.51
N TRP A 190 -2.93 -16.87 -10.23
CA TRP A 190 -3.78 -16.17 -11.21
C TRP A 190 -4.74 -15.16 -10.56
N LEU A 191 -5.20 -15.45 -9.33
CA LEU A 191 -5.99 -14.51 -8.52
C LEU A 191 -5.11 -13.41 -7.95
N ALA A 192 -3.86 -13.71 -7.56
CA ALA A 192 -2.90 -12.68 -7.16
C ALA A 192 -2.63 -11.70 -8.32
N GLY A 193 -2.41 -12.22 -9.53
CA GLY A 193 -2.34 -11.44 -10.77
C GLY A 193 -3.56 -10.56 -10.98
N LEU A 194 -4.76 -11.11 -10.78
CA LEU A 194 -6.01 -10.36 -10.92
C LEU A 194 -6.11 -9.22 -9.92
N LEU A 195 -5.73 -9.46 -8.66
CA LEU A 195 -5.74 -8.44 -7.61
C LEU A 195 -4.77 -7.29 -7.92
N ILE A 196 -3.59 -7.59 -8.48
CA ILE A 196 -2.62 -6.56 -8.91
C ILE A 196 -3.17 -5.75 -10.09
N MET A 197 -3.75 -6.42 -11.10
CA MET A 197 -4.41 -5.73 -12.22
C MET A 197 -5.53 -4.80 -11.73
N LEU A 198 -6.33 -5.22 -10.75
CA LEU A 198 -7.40 -4.39 -10.19
C LEU A 198 -6.86 -3.23 -9.34
N TRP A 199 -5.68 -3.39 -8.74
CA TRP A 199 -4.97 -2.28 -8.10
C TRP A 199 -4.42 -1.29 -9.15
N ASP A 200 -3.90 -1.79 -10.27
CA ASP A 200 -3.41 -0.98 -11.38
C ASP A 200 -4.50 -0.08 -12.00
N VAL A 201 -5.75 -0.54 -12.06
CA VAL A 201 -6.92 0.28 -12.44
C VAL A 201 -7.01 1.59 -11.64
N GLY A 202 -6.61 1.60 -10.37
CA GLY A 202 -6.54 2.84 -9.57
C GLY A 202 -5.22 3.60 -9.66
N LEU A 203 -4.13 2.88 -9.92
CA LEU A 203 -2.81 3.46 -10.07
C LEU A 203 -2.74 4.33 -11.34
N GLU A 204 -3.32 3.85 -12.44
CA GLU A 204 -3.27 4.46 -13.76
C GLU A 204 -3.77 5.93 -13.77
N PRO A 205 -4.97 6.25 -13.25
CA PRO A 205 -5.41 7.63 -13.11
C PRO A 205 -4.42 8.49 -12.31
N LEU A 206 -3.95 8.00 -11.16
CA LEU A 206 -3.08 8.77 -10.28
C LEU A 206 -1.73 9.10 -10.94
N MET A 207 -1.09 8.10 -11.52
CA MET A 207 0.28 8.23 -12.04
C MET A 207 0.33 8.93 -13.40
N THR A 208 -0.68 8.74 -14.25
CA THR A 208 -0.80 9.50 -15.49
C THR A 208 -1.05 10.98 -15.20
N ALA A 209 -1.87 11.31 -14.18
CA ALA A 209 -2.08 12.70 -13.76
C ALA A 209 -0.79 13.36 -13.26
N GLN A 210 0.06 12.59 -12.56
CA GLN A 210 1.38 13.04 -12.11
C GLN A 210 2.47 12.95 -13.19
N ARG A 211 2.12 12.52 -14.41
CA ARG A 211 3.04 12.33 -15.54
C ARG A 211 4.23 11.43 -15.19
N TYR A 212 4.02 10.40 -14.36
CA TYR A 212 5.08 9.43 -14.08
C TYR A 212 5.38 8.61 -15.33
N TRP A 213 4.33 8.17 -16.02
CA TRP A 213 4.43 7.66 -17.38
C TRP A 213 3.50 8.44 -18.32
N LEU A 214 3.87 8.41 -19.60
CA LEU A 214 3.12 9.02 -20.68
C LEU A 214 2.73 7.91 -21.65
N TRP A 215 1.42 7.69 -21.79
CA TRP A 215 0.86 6.78 -22.78
C TRP A 215 0.90 7.41 -24.17
N SER A 216 1.32 6.65 -25.17
CA SER A 216 1.29 7.02 -26.59
C SER A 216 0.59 5.97 -27.46
N ASP A 217 -0.12 5.04 -26.82
CA ASP A 217 -0.78 3.92 -27.49
C ASP A 217 -1.97 4.41 -28.35
N PRO A 218 -2.17 3.85 -29.57
CA PRO A 218 -3.24 4.28 -30.47
C PRO A 218 -4.65 3.92 -29.98
N GLN A 219 -4.81 3.00 -29.02
CA GLN A 219 -6.11 2.51 -28.55
C GLN A 219 -6.24 2.65 -27.01
N PRO A 220 -6.30 3.88 -26.48
CA PRO A 220 -6.44 4.10 -25.04
C PRO A 220 -7.79 3.61 -24.53
N LEU A 221 -7.81 3.04 -23.32
CA LEU A 221 -9.03 2.58 -22.63
C LEU A 221 -9.29 3.38 -21.35
N TRP A 222 -8.37 3.32 -20.40
CA TRP A 222 -8.58 3.85 -19.04
C TRP A 222 -7.37 4.66 -18.61
N ALA A 223 -7.59 5.94 -18.30
CA ALA A 223 -6.55 6.91 -17.98
C ALA A 223 -5.37 6.95 -18.99
N GLY A 224 -5.64 6.63 -20.26
CA GLY A 224 -4.64 6.56 -21.33
C GLY A 224 -4.08 5.16 -21.58
N ALA A 225 -4.16 4.25 -20.61
CA ALA A 225 -3.67 2.88 -20.75
C ALA A 225 -4.57 2.04 -21.67
N PRO A 226 -4.01 1.22 -22.58
CA PRO A 226 -4.78 0.30 -23.42
C PRO A 226 -5.22 -0.96 -22.63
N VAL A 227 -6.14 -1.76 -23.21
CA VAL A 227 -6.53 -3.07 -22.65
C VAL A 227 -5.30 -3.97 -22.40
N GLN A 228 -4.30 -3.86 -23.29
CA GLN A 228 -3.05 -4.59 -23.22
C GLN A 228 -2.32 -4.38 -21.88
N ASN A 229 -2.36 -3.17 -21.30
CA ASN A 229 -1.74 -2.87 -20.01
C ASN A 229 -2.28 -3.78 -18.90
N PHE A 230 -3.61 -3.84 -18.77
CA PHE A 230 -4.27 -4.61 -17.74
C PHE A 230 -4.03 -6.12 -17.90
N LEU A 231 -4.04 -6.62 -19.15
CA LEU A 231 -3.69 -8.02 -19.42
C LEU A 231 -2.20 -8.31 -19.10
N GLY A 232 -1.31 -7.36 -19.38
CA GLY A 232 0.10 -7.42 -19.02
C GLY A 232 0.30 -7.49 -17.51
N TRP A 233 -0.32 -6.59 -16.75
CA TRP A 233 -0.29 -6.60 -15.28
C TRP A 233 -0.82 -7.92 -14.71
N TRP A 234 -1.92 -8.45 -15.26
CA TRP A 234 -2.45 -9.74 -14.85
C TRP A 234 -1.46 -10.89 -15.12
N ALA A 235 -0.89 -10.95 -16.33
CA ALA A 235 0.01 -12.02 -16.75
C ALA A 235 1.34 -11.97 -15.96
N VAL A 236 1.98 -10.81 -15.88
CA VAL A 236 3.22 -10.59 -15.13
C VAL A 236 3.00 -10.82 -13.65
N GLY A 237 1.93 -10.26 -13.07
CA GLY A 237 1.58 -10.46 -11.67
C GLY A 237 1.35 -11.93 -11.32
N THR A 238 0.69 -12.68 -12.22
CA THR A 238 0.52 -14.14 -12.10
C THR A 238 1.86 -14.87 -12.14
N LEU A 239 2.73 -14.53 -13.09
CA LEU A 239 4.06 -15.13 -13.23
C LEU A 239 4.91 -14.90 -11.98
N ILE A 240 4.95 -13.66 -11.48
CA ILE A 240 5.72 -13.31 -10.28
C ILE A 240 5.17 -14.06 -9.06
N ALA A 241 3.85 -14.03 -8.84
CA ALA A 241 3.22 -14.75 -7.74
C ALA A 241 3.49 -16.25 -7.80
N TRP A 242 3.45 -16.84 -9.00
CA TRP A 242 3.77 -18.25 -9.21
C TRP A 242 5.23 -18.56 -8.90
N GLY A 243 6.18 -17.76 -9.41
CA GLY A 243 7.60 -17.97 -9.14
C GLY A 243 7.96 -17.78 -7.67
N MET A 244 7.36 -16.80 -7.00
CA MET A 244 7.48 -16.60 -5.55
C MET A 244 6.99 -17.83 -4.77
N GLN A 245 5.86 -18.43 -5.17
CA GLN A 245 5.38 -19.66 -4.57
C GLN A 245 6.36 -20.82 -4.77
N ARG A 246 6.95 -20.97 -5.96
CA ARG A 246 7.97 -22.02 -6.22
C ARG A 246 9.22 -21.82 -5.37
N LEU A 247 9.69 -20.59 -5.20
CA LEU A 247 10.87 -20.24 -4.39
C LEU A 247 10.61 -20.41 -2.89
N SER A 248 9.37 -20.21 -2.44
CA SER A 248 8.98 -20.36 -1.03
C SER A 248 8.97 -21.83 -0.56
N GLY A 249 8.73 -22.78 -1.48
CA GLY A 249 8.63 -24.22 -1.22
C GLY A 249 7.40 -24.61 -0.39
N GLU A 250 7.39 -25.83 0.15
CA GLU A 250 6.26 -26.40 0.94
C GLU A 250 5.89 -25.57 2.19
N ARG A 251 6.81 -24.71 2.66
CA ARG A 251 6.60 -23.84 3.83
C ARG A 251 5.52 -22.78 3.60
N TRP A 252 5.18 -22.46 2.36
CA TRP A 252 4.14 -21.49 2.03
C TRP A 252 2.72 -22.04 2.22
N ALA A 253 2.52 -23.35 2.01
CA ALA A 253 1.23 -24.01 2.21
C ALA A 253 0.86 -24.15 3.70
N ALA A 254 1.85 -24.11 4.59
CA ALA A 254 1.68 -24.20 6.05
C ALA A 254 1.39 -22.84 6.73
N VAL A 255 1.29 -21.75 5.98
CA VAL A 255 1.05 -20.39 6.52
C VAL A 255 -0.45 -20.21 6.86
N ARG A 256 -0.94 -21.04 7.78
CA ARG A 256 -2.19 -20.81 8.53
C ARG A 256 -1.84 -20.58 9.99
N THR A 257 -0.95 -19.62 10.27
CA THR A 257 -0.73 -19.21 11.65
C THR A 257 -1.85 -18.24 12.07
N PRO A 258 -2.45 -18.39 13.25
CA PRO A 258 -3.31 -17.35 13.80
C PRO A 258 -2.54 -16.04 13.92
N GLY A 259 -3.11 -14.93 13.44
CA GLY A 259 -2.50 -13.60 13.50
C GLY A 259 -2.74 -12.74 12.25
N PRO A 260 -2.29 -11.48 12.27
CA PRO A 260 -2.38 -10.59 11.11
C PRO A 260 -1.55 -11.13 9.95
N SER A 261 -2.05 -10.92 8.73
CA SER A 261 -1.42 -11.32 7.47
C SER A 261 -0.99 -10.08 6.69
N PHE A 262 0.08 -10.18 5.92
CA PHE A 262 0.48 -9.11 5.00
C PHE A 262 -0.53 -8.87 3.87
N ALA A 263 -1.57 -9.72 3.72
CA ALA A 263 -2.75 -9.40 2.92
C ALA A 263 -3.43 -8.08 3.33
N LEU A 264 -3.22 -7.59 4.56
CA LEU A 264 -3.65 -6.27 5.00
C LEU A 264 -3.15 -5.14 4.10
N ALA A 265 -1.96 -5.27 3.50
CA ALA A 265 -1.43 -4.29 2.57
C ALA A 265 -2.37 -4.00 1.39
N TYR A 266 -3.09 -5.03 0.90
CA TYR A 266 -4.07 -4.86 -0.16
C TYR A 266 -5.22 -3.94 0.27
N PHE A 267 -5.76 -4.15 1.47
CA PHE A 267 -6.83 -3.33 2.03
C PHE A 267 -6.36 -1.92 2.39
N THR A 268 -5.09 -1.79 2.81
CA THR A 268 -4.46 -0.48 3.00
C THR A 268 -4.48 0.32 1.69
N GLU A 269 -4.04 -0.26 0.58
CA GLU A 269 -4.11 0.44 -0.71
C GLU A 269 -5.54 0.65 -1.20
N ALA A 270 -6.46 -0.30 -0.95
CA ALA A 270 -7.89 -0.14 -1.27
C ALA A 270 -8.53 1.04 -0.53
N PHE A 271 -7.95 1.48 0.58
CA PHE A 271 -8.35 2.70 1.27
C PHE A 271 -7.62 3.94 0.73
N PHE A 272 -6.29 3.90 0.67
CA PHE A 272 -5.48 5.09 0.35
C PHE A 272 -5.54 5.50 -1.12
N LEU A 273 -5.65 4.56 -2.05
CA LEU A 273 -5.61 4.86 -3.48
C LEU A 273 -6.91 5.57 -3.94
N PRO A 274 -8.12 5.05 -3.66
CA PRO A 274 -9.36 5.81 -3.86
C PRO A 274 -9.40 7.13 -3.07
N GLY A 275 -8.91 7.12 -1.83
CA GLY A 275 -8.84 8.32 -0.99
C GLY A 275 -7.98 9.41 -1.63
N GLY A 276 -6.81 9.05 -2.15
CA GLY A 276 -5.93 9.95 -2.90
C GLY A 276 -6.60 10.51 -4.14
N LEU A 277 -7.28 9.66 -4.92
CA LEU A 277 -8.04 10.06 -6.11
C LEU A 277 -9.17 11.06 -5.78
N LEU A 278 -9.90 10.85 -4.68
CA LEU A 278 -10.91 11.81 -4.21
C LEU A 278 -10.29 13.16 -3.87
N LEU A 279 -9.13 13.16 -3.20
CA LEU A 279 -8.46 14.39 -2.79
C LEU A 279 -7.90 15.19 -3.96
N VAL A 280 -7.54 14.54 -5.07
CA VAL A 280 -7.13 15.22 -6.32
C VAL A 280 -8.30 15.49 -7.27
N GLY A 281 -9.55 15.40 -6.79
CA GLY A 281 -10.74 15.78 -7.56
C GLY A 281 -11.18 14.76 -8.61
N ARG A 282 -10.86 13.47 -8.42
CA ARG A 282 -11.19 12.37 -9.35
C ARG A 282 -12.17 11.35 -8.74
N PRO A 283 -13.42 11.76 -8.45
CA PRO A 283 -14.37 10.93 -7.70
C PRO A 283 -14.87 9.71 -8.47
N LEU A 284 -14.99 9.82 -9.81
CA LEU A 284 -15.41 8.69 -10.63
C LEU A 284 -14.36 7.58 -10.59
N GLU A 285 -13.10 7.94 -10.83
CA GLU A 285 -11.96 7.02 -10.79
C GLU A 285 -11.81 6.41 -9.40
N ALA A 286 -11.94 7.22 -8.34
CA ALA A 286 -11.93 6.69 -6.97
C ALA A 286 -13.02 5.64 -6.72
N GLY A 287 -14.25 5.89 -7.20
CA GLY A 287 -15.36 4.95 -7.08
C GLY A 287 -15.10 3.64 -7.84
N VAL A 288 -14.60 3.74 -9.07
CA VAL A 288 -14.22 2.58 -9.90
C VAL A 288 -13.10 1.78 -9.23
N THR A 289 -12.04 2.44 -8.74
CA THR A 289 -10.93 1.80 -8.05
C THR A 289 -11.40 1.05 -6.80
N LEU A 290 -12.18 1.71 -5.94
CA LEU A 290 -12.67 1.11 -4.71
C LEU A 290 -13.52 -0.13 -5.03
N LEU A 291 -14.46 -0.01 -5.97
CA LEU A 291 -15.31 -1.12 -6.39
C LEU A 291 -14.49 -2.28 -6.97
N ALA A 292 -13.56 -1.99 -7.89
CA ALA A 292 -12.70 -2.99 -8.52
C ALA A 292 -11.88 -3.77 -7.48
N MET A 293 -11.22 -3.07 -6.56
CA MET A 293 -10.40 -3.70 -5.53
C MET A 293 -11.25 -4.50 -4.53
N LEU A 294 -12.40 -3.99 -4.10
CA LEU A 294 -13.28 -4.70 -3.16
C LEU A 294 -13.92 -5.95 -3.79
N LEU A 295 -14.34 -5.88 -5.06
CA LEU A 295 -14.83 -7.05 -5.79
C LEU A 295 -13.74 -8.10 -5.99
N GLY A 296 -12.52 -7.68 -6.31
CA GLY A 296 -11.35 -8.56 -6.38
C GLY A 296 -11.08 -9.27 -5.05
N ALA A 297 -11.07 -8.52 -3.95
CA ALA A 297 -10.92 -9.08 -2.61
C ALA A 297 -12.04 -10.07 -2.25
N ALA A 298 -13.29 -9.72 -2.55
CA ALA A 298 -14.44 -10.59 -2.31
C ALA A 298 -14.35 -11.90 -3.09
N LEU A 299 -13.95 -11.84 -4.37
CA LEU A 299 -13.70 -13.02 -5.21
C LEU A 299 -12.58 -13.88 -4.63
N ALA A 300 -11.44 -13.28 -4.30
CA ALA A 300 -10.29 -13.99 -3.74
C ALA A 300 -10.63 -14.72 -2.44
N LEU A 301 -11.38 -14.06 -1.54
CA LEU A 301 -11.86 -14.65 -0.29
C LEU A 301 -12.94 -15.72 -0.51
N GLY A 302 -13.83 -15.52 -1.48
CA GLY A 302 -14.91 -16.45 -1.81
C GLY A 302 -14.38 -17.77 -2.39
N VAL A 303 -13.39 -17.68 -3.29
CA VAL A 303 -12.69 -18.84 -3.86
C VAL A 303 -11.74 -19.47 -2.82
N GLY A 304 -11.16 -18.67 -1.92
CA GLY A 304 -10.30 -19.08 -0.81
C GLY A 304 -10.94 -20.01 0.23
N ARG A 305 -12.27 -19.94 0.39
CA ARG A 305 -13.02 -20.67 1.41
C ARG A 305 -13.51 -22.06 0.96
N ARG A 306 -13.34 -22.40 -0.31
CA ARG A 306 -13.60 -23.73 -0.88
C ARG A 306 -12.29 -24.48 -1.09
#